data_AF-A2DP63-F1
#
_entry.id   AF-A2DP63-F1
#
_cell.length_a   1.000
_cell.length_b   1.000
_cell.length_c   1.000
_cell.angle_alpha   90.00
_cell.angle_beta   90.00
_cell.angle_gamma   90.00
#
_symmetry.space_group_name_H-M   'P 1'
#
loop_
_entity.id
_entity.type
_entity.pdbx_description
1 polymer ?
#
loop_
_entity_poly.entity_id
_entity_poly.type
_entity_poly.pdbx_seq_one_letter_code
_entity_poly.pdbx_strand_id
1 'polypeptide(L)'
;MEHTFDTLCDAISFAFRQEQTSLLSLDKICEVLSKPDLFVNSKTQGIIPTSTIARRRISSTLSSSDLFVRAGPPRTCLWAIRPNNPTFISDGAIAASIEQMLTTNGPMTTEQFVETTDLTGAHKPLFDRFLAEHQDEFAQHENGTWWFINQPLPLRKEFDNLCHAILSAFEPFQEGATVEEIHRYLCLSSVGGKLITRRSISRELSRRTDVFLHLSRAKYGILPSRRTFPSHNPQTFPQFNSYVPPPPPPPPQRNFIPMPQILGINGGQQDIFPIEIPKIDDDNDDQNGGDPEQKSMFDDPIRFHHEDEFDPDSFFGAEFNFEI
;
A
#
# COMPACT_ATOMS: atom_id res chain seq x y z
N MET A 1 -3.93 -21.16 -41.23
CA MET A 1 -4.36 -19.75 -41.22
C MET A 1 -3.44 -19.06 -40.25
N GLU A 2 -2.82 -17.95 -40.65
CA GLU A 2 -2.01 -17.16 -39.73
C GLU A 2 -2.95 -16.48 -38.72
N HIS A 3 -2.65 -16.60 -37.42
CA HIS A 3 -3.39 -15.93 -36.36
C HIS A 3 -2.55 -14.78 -35.82
N THR A 4 -3.06 -13.56 -35.95
CA THR A 4 -2.48 -12.37 -35.35
C THR A 4 -3.33 -11.92 -34.17
N PHE A 5 -2.71 -11.74 -33.01
CA PHE A 5 -3.36 -11.32 -31.76
C PHE A 5 -2.99 -9.88 -31.42
N ASP A 6 -3.95 -9.11 -30.91
CA ASP A 6 -3.71 -7.73 -30.47
C ASP A 6 -2.87 -7.67 -29.19
N THR A 7 -3.03 -8.65 -28.30
CA THR A 7 -2.26 -8.75 -27.06
C THR A 7 -1.75 -10.16 -26.80
N LEU A 8 -0.74 -10.27 -25.92
CA LEU A 8 -0.27 -11.56 -25.43
C LEU A 8 -1.34 -12.30 -24.61
N CYS A 9 -2.25 -11.58 -23.94
CA CYS A 9 -3.39 -12.19 -23.26
C CYS A 9 -4.28 -12.94 -24.25
N ASP A 10 -4.58 -12.34 -25.40
CA ASP A 10 -5.42 -12.97 -26.44
C ASP A 10 -4.77 -14.23 -27.02
N ALA A 11 -3.44 -14.18 -27.23
CA ALA A 11 -2.66 -15.33 -27.67
C ALA A 11 -2.68 -16.46 -26.64
N ILE A 12 -2.52 -16.14 -25.35
CA ILE A 12 -2.62 -17.13 -24.27
C ILE A 12 -4.05 -17.70 -24.20
N SER A 13 -5.09 -16.87 -24.27
CA SER A 13 -6.49 -17.33 -24.32
C SER A 13 -6.79 -18.19 -25.54
N PHE A 14 -6.12 -17.95 -26.67
CA PHE A 14 -6.18 -18.85 -27.82
C PHE A 14 -5.61 -20.23 -27.51
N ALA A 15 -4.53 -20.35 -26.72
CA ALA A 15 -4.00 -21.66 -26.34
C ALA A 15 -5.02 -22.52 -25.58
N PHE A 16 -5.77 -21.93 -24.64
CA PHE A 16 -6.87 -22.61 -23.94
C PHE A 16 -7.99 -23.06 -24.91
N ARG A 17 -8.34 -22.21 -25.88
CA ARG A 17 -9.35 -22.53 -26.90
C ARG A 17 -8.90 -23.64 -27.85
N GLN A 18 -7.65 -23.60 -28.29
CA GLN A 18 -7.08 -24.59 -29.20
C GLN A 18 -7.03 -25.99 -28.56
N GLU A 19 -6.65 -26.06 -27.29
CA GLU A 19 -6.60 -27.29 -26.51
C GLU A 19 -7.97 -27.70 -25.95
N GLN A 20 -9.02 -26.90 -26.20
CA GLN A 20 -10.40 -27.14 -25.76
C GLN A 20 -10.53 -27.42 -24.24
N THR A 21 -9.73 -26.72 -23.43
CA THR A 21 -9.69 -26.89 -21.98
C THR A 21 -9.67 -25.54 -21.28
N SER A 22 -10.27 -25.49 -20.09
CA SER A 22 -10.16 -24.33 -19.21
C SER A 22 -8.91 -24.36 -18.33
N LEU A 23 -8.11 -25.43 -18.38
CA LEU A 23 -6.95 -25.68 -17.52
C LEU A 23 -5.74 -26.14 -18.35
N LEU A 24 -4.62 -25.44 -18.23
CA LEU A 24 -3.37 -25.74 -18.93
C LEU A 24 -2.14 -25.56 -18.04
N SER A 25 -1.07 -26.31 -18.31
CA SER A 25 0.24 -26.04 -17.71
C SER A 25 0.96 -24.91 -18.46
N LEU A 26 1.88 -24.22 -17.78
CA LEU A 26 2.75 -23.23 -18.43
C LEU A 26 3.51 -23.83 -19.62
N ASP A 27 3.97 -25.09 -19.50
CA ASP A 27 4.66 -25.80 -20.57
C ASP A 27 3.77 -25.94 -21.81
N LYS A 28 2.52 -26.34 -21.61
CA LYS A 28 1.58 -26.53 -22.73
C LYS A 28 1.21 -25.21 -23.39
N ILE A 29 1.08 -24.13 -22.61
CA ILE A 29 0.88 -22.78 -23.16
C ILE A 29 2.08 -22.38 -24.02
N CYS A 30 3.31 -22.60 -23.55
CA CYS A 30 4.51 -22.28 -24.33
C CYS A 30 4.62 -23.14 -25.60
N GLU A 31 4.28 -24.42 -25.54
CA GLU A 31 4.25 -25.32 -26.70
C GLU A 31 3.30 -24.81 -27.78
N VAL A 32 2.08 -24.43 -27.40
CA VAL A 32 1.10 -23.87 -28.33
C VAL A 32 1.61 -22.56 -28.94
N LEU A 33 2.13 -21.66 -28.12
CA LEU A 33 2.66 -20.36 -28.56
C LEU A 33 3.97 -20.48 -29.36
N SER A 34 4.62 -21.64 -29.38
CA SER A 34 5.81 -21.88 -30.19
C SER A 34 5.49 -22.22 -31.65
N LYS A 35 4.22 -22.38 -32.00
CA LYS A 35 3.80 -22.67 -33.37
C LYS A 35 4.11 -21.49 -34.31
N PRO A 36 4.57 -21.76 -35.55
CA PRO A 36 5.11 -20.73 -36.45
C PRO A 36 4.04 -19.81 -37.07
N ASP A 37 2.76 -20.17 -36.96
CA ASP A 37 1.61 -19.49 -37.54
C ASP A 37 0.93 -18.49 -36.58
N LEU A 38 1.55 -18.21 -35.43
CA LEU A 38 1.01 -17.36 -34.38
C LEU A 38 1.87 -16.09 -34.20
N PHE A 39 1.20 -14.93 -34.20
CA PHE A 39 1.84 -13.62 -34.12
C PHE A 39 1.12 -12.72 -33.10
N VAL A 40 1.86 -11.84 -32.44
CA VAL A 40 1.32 -10.83 -31.50
C VAL A 40 1.74 -9.43 -31.95
N ASN A 41 0.80 -8.49 -31.89
CA ASN A 41 1.08 -7.08 -32.13
C ASN A 41 1.71 -6.43 -30.88
N SER A 42 2.99 -6.10 -30.95
CA SER A 42 3.72 -5.38 -29.92
C SER A 42 3.73 -3.89 -30.22
N LYS A 43 3.29 -3.06 -29.26
CA LYS A 43 3.30 -1.59 -29.40
C LYS A 43 4.67 -1.00 -29.77
N THR A 44 5.75 -1.66 -29.39
CA THR A 44 7.13 -1.18 -29.60
C THR A 44 7.84 -1.82 -30.79
N GLN A 45 7.42 -3.02 -31.21
CA GLN A 45 8.16 -3.84 -32.18
C GLN A 45 7.30 -4.27 -33.38
N GLY A 46 6.04 -3.85 -33.44
CA GLY A 46 5.08 -4.31 -34.44
C GLY A 46 4.72 -5.77 -34.27
N ILE A 47 4.42 -6.45 -35.38
CA ILE A 47 3.99 -7.85 -35.39
C ILE A 47 5.22 -8.75 -35.17
N ILE A 48 5.21 -9.49 -34.07
CA ILE A 48 6.27 -10.44 -33.71
C ILE A 48 5.72 -11.87 -33.62
N PRO A 49 6.47 -12.91 -34.03
CA PRO A 49 6.05 -14.29 -33.84
C PRO A 49 5.97 -14.63 -32.35
N THR A 50 4.94 -15.35 -31.92
CA THR A 50 4.77 -15.72 -30.50
C THR A 50 5.89 -16.63 -30.00
N SER A 51 6.52 -17.40 -30.89
CA SER A 51 7.67 -18.27 -30.58
C SER A 51 8.90 -17.51 -30.07
N THR A 52 8.99 -16.20 -30.35
CA THR A 52 10.08 -15.34 -29.86
C THR A 52 9.82 -14.78 -28.45
N ILE A 53 8.62 -14.97 -27.92
CA ILE A 53 8.23 -14.46 -26.61
C ILE A 53 8.81 -15.36 -25.52
N ALA A 54 9.68 -14.79 -24.68
CA ALA A 54 10.29 -15.52 -23.58
C ALA A 54 9.26 -16.09 -22.60
N ARG A 55 9.48 -17.34 -22.16
CA ARG A 55 8.66 -18.03 -21.14
C ARG A 55 8.39 -17.17 -19.90
N ARG A 56 9.39 -16.41 -19.44
CA ARG A 56 9.27 -15.49 -18.29
C ARG A 56 8.18 -14.43 -18.53
N ARG A 57 8.06 -13.92 -19.75
CA ARG A 57 7.06 -12.91 -20.12
C ARG A 57 5.65 -13.51 -20.17
N ILE A 58 5.53 -14.75 -20.67
CA ILE A 58 4.26 -15.51 -20.63
C ILE A 58 3.83 -15.71 -19.17
N SER A 59 4.74 -16.20 -18.32
CA SER A 59 4.46 -16.38 -16.89
C SER A 59 4.11 -15.07 -16.20
N SER A 60 4.80 -13.97 -16.50
CA SER A 60 4.49 -12.66 -15.93
C SER A 60 3.09 -12.21 -16.33
N THR A 61 2.70 -12.41 -17.59
CA THR A 61 1.38 -12.02 -18.12
C THR A 61 0.26 -12.84 -17.48
N LEU A 62 0.48 -14.14 -17.29
CA LEU A 62 -0.44 -15.03 -16.57
C LEU A 62 -0.65 -14.56 -15.12
N SER A 63 0.41 -14.16 -14.42
CA SER A 63 0.31 -13.67 -13.04
C SER A 63 -0.30 -12.28 -12.91
N SER A 64 -0.11 -11.40 -13.90
CA SER A 64 -0.56 -10.00 -13.83
C SER A 64 -1.94 -9.76 -14.43
N SER A 65 -2.50 -10.75 -15.14
CA SER A 65 -3.79 -10.63 -15.83
C SER A 65 -4.91 -11.24 -15.00
N ASP A 66 -6.03 -10.53 -14.89
CA ASP A 66 -7.24 -11.02 -14.22
C ASP A 66 -7.96 -12.13 -15.00
N LEU A 67 -7.57 -12.38 -16.26
CA LEU A 67 -8.16 -13.43 -17.09
C LEU A 67 -7.67 -14.83 -16.71
N PHE A 68 -6.59 -14.94 -15.95
CA PHE A 68 -5.98 -16.22 -15.62
C PHE A 68 -5.84 -16.38 -14.11
N VAL A 69 -6.06 -17.59 -13.62
CA VAL A 69 -5.84 -17.94 -12.22
C VAL A 69 -4.90 -19.11 -12.13
N ARG A 70 -4.00 -19.07 -11.14
CA ARG A 70 -3.18 -20.23 -10.85
C ARG A 70 -4.09 -21.32 -10.27
N ALA A 71 -4.00 -22.52 -10.83
CA ALA A 71 -4.80 -23.65 -10.42
C ALA A 71 -3.93 -24.73 -9.76
N GLY A 72 -4.49 -25.43 -8.79
CA GLY A 72 -3.81 -26.51 -8.08
C GLY A 72 -2.83 -26.07 -6.99
N PRO A 73 -2.13 -27.03 -6.36
CA PRO A 73 -1.19 -26.77 -5.26
C PRO A 73 -0.05 -25.81 -5.65
N PRO A 74 0.62 -25.15 -4.69
CA PRO A 74 1.69 -24.17 -4.96
C PRO A 74 2.85 -24.65 -5.85
N ARG A 75 3.02 -25.97 -5.99
CA ARG A 75 4.06 -26.60 -6.83
C ARG A 75 3.61 -26.91 -8.25
N THR A 76 2.30 -26.88 -8.55
CA THR A 76 1.81 -27.12 -9.90
C THR A 76 1.79 -25.81 -10.70
N CYS A 77 2.46 -25.78 -11.85
CA CYS A 77 2.44 -24.65 -12.79
C CYS A 77 1.21 -24.73 -13.70
N LEU A 78 0.04 -24.94 -13.10
CA LEU A 78 -1.24 -25.00 -13.79
C LEU A 78 -1.95 -23.65 -13.72
N TRP A 79 -2.62 -23.31 -14.80
CA TRP A 79 -3.32 -22.07 -15.01
C TRP A 79 -4.71 -22.39 -15.55
N ALA A 80 -5.73 -21.72 -15.03
CA ALA A 80 -7.07 -21.78 -15.56
C ALA A 80 -7.45 -20.43 -16.16
N ILE A 81 -8.22 -20.47 -17.26
CA ILE A 81 -8.83 -19.29 -17.84
C ILE A 81 -10.12 -18.97 -17.06
N ARG A 82 -10.25 -17.74 -16.55
CA ARG A 82 -11.52 -17.30 -15.95
C ARG A 82 -12.59 -17.24 -17.04
N PRO A 83 -13.82 -17.70 -16.77
CA PRO A 83 -14.94 -17.39 -17.63
C PRO A 83 -15.00 -15.87 -17.80
N ASN A 84 -15.11 -15.40 -19.05
CA ASN A 84 -15.18 -13.97 -19.35
C ASN A 84 -16.54 -13.43 -18.90
N ASN A 85 -16.69 -13.24 -17.59
CA ASN A 85 -17.86 -12.66 -16.98
C ASN A 85 -17.49 -11.24 -16.53
N PRO A 86 -17.94 -10.19 -17.23
CA PRO A 86 -17.62 -8.80 -16.88
C PRO A 86 -18.19 -8.37 -15.52
N THR A 87 -19.03 -9.19 -14.89
CA THR A 87 -19.54 -8.98 -13.51
C THR A 87 -18.81 -9.82 -12.47
N PHE A 88 -17.77 -10.56 -12.87
CA PHE A 88 -16.96 -11.33 -11.92
C PHE A 88 -16.10 -10.38 -11.10
N ILE A 89 -16.29 -10.43 -9.79
CA ILE A 89 -15.50 -9.71 -8.79
C ILE A 89 -14.63 -10.75 -8.09
N SER A 90 -13.31 -10.51 -8.04
CA SER A 90 -12.39 -11.40 -7.32
C SER A 90 -12.55 -11.25 -5.81
N ASP A 91 -12.31 -12.32 -5.07
CA ASP A 91 -12.35 -12.31 -3.60
C ASP A 91 -11.43 -11.23 -3.00
N GLY A 92 -10.25 -11.01 -3.60
CA GLY A 92 -9.35 -9.94 -3.18
C GLY A 92 -9.93 -8.53 -3.39
N ALA A 93 -10.71 -8.30 -4.46
CA ALA A 93 -11.39 -7.04 -4.67
C ALA A 93 -12.55 -6.84 -3.69
N ILE A 94 -13.28 -7.92 -3.37
CA ILE A 94 -14.34 -7.91 -2.35
C ILE A 94 -13.73 -7.59 -0.98
N ALA A 95 -12.67 -8.29 -0.59
CA ALA A 95 -11.96 -8.09 0.68
C ALA A 95 -11.49 -6.64 0.83
N ALA A 96 -10.75 -6.12 -0.16
CA ALA A 96 -10.26 -4.74 -0.14
C ALA A 96 -11.39 -3.71 -0.05
N SER A 97 -12.50 -3.94 -0.76
CA SER A 97 -13.68 -3.07 -0.71
C SER A 97 -14.33 -3.08 0.67
N ILE A 98 -14.52 -4.27 1.28
CA ILE A 98 -15.07 -4.39 2.63
C ILE A 98 -14.16 -3.70 3.64
N GLU A 99 -12.84 -3.95 3.60
CA GLU A 99 -11.89 -3.32 4.51
C GLU A 99 -11.93 -1.79 4.41
N GLN A 100 -11.97 -1.25 3.18
CA GLN A 100 -12.06 0.18 2.95
C GLN A 100 -13.38 0.76 3.48
N MET A 101 -14.51 0.11 3.20
CA MET A 101 -15.83 0.56 3.67
C MET A 101 -15.90 0.56 5.19
N LEU A 102 -15.46 -0.52 5.85
CA LEU A 102 -15.44 -0.65 7.30
C LEU A 102 -14.51 0.37 7.96
N THR A 103 -13.31 0.58 7.41
CA THR A 103 -12.36 1.58 7.95
C THR A 103 -12.74 3.03 7.64
N THR A 104 -13.76 3.27 6.81
CA THR A 104 -14.27 4.62 6.53
C THR A 104 -15.55 4.91 7.31
N ASN A 105 -16.45 3.93 7.42
CA ASN A 105 -17.81 4.12 7.93
C ASN A 105 -18.04 3.43 9.28
N GLY A 106 -17.12 2.57 9.73
CA GLY A 106 -17.30 1.73 10.91
C GLY A 106 -18.05 0.42 10.58
N PRO A 107 -18.61 -0.25 11.60
CA PRO A 107 -19.39 -1.48 11.41
C PRO A 107 -20.62 -1.25 10.52
N MET A 108 -20.84 -2.15 9.56
CA MET A 108 -21.89 -2.01 8.53
C MET A 108 -22.65 -3.31 8.30
N THR A 109 -23.92 -3.22 7.88
CA THR A 109 -24.68 -4.40 7.41
C THR A 109 -24.35 -4.73 5.94
N THR A 110 -24.77 -5.91 5.47
CA THR A 110 -24.52 -6.29 4.08
C THR A 110 -25.31 -5.46 3.08
N GLU A 111 -26.48 -4.92 3.47
CA GLU A 111 -27.22 -3.94 2.68
C GLU A 111 -26.40 -2.66 2.49
N GLN A 112 -25.79 -2.15 3.56
CA GLN A 112 -24.98 -0.93 3.50
C GLN A 112 -23.73 -1.11 2.64
N PHE A 113 -23.13 -2.31 2.60
CA PHE A 113 -22.04 -2.62 1.67
C PHE A 113 -22.48 -2.50 0.21
N VAL A 114 -23.67 -2.99 -0.14
CA VAL A 114 -24.20 -2.88 -1.51
C VAL A 114 -24.48 -1.43 -1.89
N GLU A 115 -24.95 -0.61 -0.96
CA GLU A 115 -25.23 0.81 -1.20
C GLU A 115 -23.97 1.68 -1.33
N THR A 116 -22.87 1.26 -0.70
CA THR A 116 -21.64 2.07 -0.58
C THR A 116 -20.53 1.61 -1.52
N THR A 117 -20.58 0.37 -2.03
CA THR A 117 -19.51 -0.19 -2.85
C THR A 117 -19.49 0.39 -4.26
N ASP A 118 -18.28 0.65 -4.77
CA ASP A 118 -18.04 1.01 -6.17
C ASP A 118 -17.85 -0.23 -7.08
N LEU A 119 -18.00 -1.44 -6.54
CA LEU A 119 -17.80 -2.68 -7.28
C LEU A 119 -18.99 -2.97 -8.21
N THR A 120 -18.76 -2.84 -9.52
CA THR A 120 -19.76 -3.16 -10.55
C THR A 120 -20.22 -4.62 -10.44
N GLY A 121 -21.53 -4.83 -10.26
CA GLY A 121 -22.13 -6.16 -10.12
C GLY A 121 -22.14 -6.72 -8.70
N ALA A 122 -21.68 -5.94 -7.71
CA ALA A 122 -21.82 -6.30 -6.31
C ALA A 122 -23.30 -6.32 -5.89
N HIS A 123 -23.68 -7.34 -5.15
CA HIS A 123 -25.04 -7.55 -4.67
C HIS A 123 -25.00 -8.30 -3.34
N LYS A 124 -26.08 -8.22 -2.57
CA LYS A 124 -26.12 -8.72 -1.19
C LYS A 124 -25.69 -10.19 -1.04
N PRO A 125 -26.21 -11.15 -1.84
CA PRO A 125 -25.76 -12.55 -1.79
C PRO A 125 -24.26 -12.77 -1.96
N LEU A 126 -23.57 -11.92 -2.73
CA LEU A 126 -22.13 -12.00 -2.93
C LEU A 126 -21.37 -11.64 -1.65
N PHE A 127 -21.77 -10.56 -0.98
CA PHE A 127 -21.19 -10.17 0.31
C PHE A 127 -21.53 -11.16 1.42
N ASP A 128 -22.79 -11.62 1.48
CA ASP A 128 -23.21 -12.62 2.46
C ASP A 128 -22.38 -13.91 2.34
N ARG A 129 -22.17 -14.40 1.11
CA ARG A 129 -21.32 -15.57 0.84
C ARG A 129 -19.88 -15.32 1.26
N PHE A 130 -19.30 -14.20 0.83
CA PHE A 130 -17.91 -13.86 1.13
C PHE A 130 -17.66 -13.79 2.65
N LEU A 131 -18.52 -13.09 3.39
CA LEU A 131 -18.41 -12.96 4.84
C LEU A 131 -18.65 -14.27 5.58
N ALA A 132 -19.51 -15.15 5.04
CA ALA A 132 -19.70 -16.50 5.59
C ALA A 132 -18.47 -17.39 5.39
N GLU A 133 -17.69 -17.18 4.32
CA GLU A 133 -16.45 -17.91 4.03
C GLU A 133 -15.23 -17.36 4.79
N HIS A 134 -15.23 -16.08 5.17
CA HIS A 134 -14.11 -15.37 5.83
C HIS A 134 -14.42 -15.02 7.30
N GLN A 135 -14.96 -15.98 8.05
CA GLN A 135 -15.29 -15.81 9.48
C GLN A 135 -14.05 -15.73 10.39
N ASP A 136 -12.88 -16.06 9.87
CA ASP A 136 -11.57 -15.88 10.50
C ASP A 136 -11.06 -14.43 10.42
N GLU A 137 -11.66 -13.60 9.57
CA GLU A 137 -11.31 -12.18 9.42
C GLU A 137 -12.43 -11.24 9.90
N PHE A 138 -13.69 -11.63 9.67
CA PHE A 138 -14.86 -10.81 9.96
C PHE A 138 -15.85 -11.54 10.87
N ALA A 139 -16.45 -10.80 11.80
CA ALA A 139 -17.46 -11.30 12.72
C ALA A 139 -18.75 -10.46 12.63
N GLN A 140 -19.89 -11.14 12.71
CA GLN A 140 -21.20 -10.49 12.77
C GLN A 140 -21.58 -10.20 14.23
N HIS A 141 -22.07 -9.00 14.49
CA HIS A 141 -22.60 -8.57 15.78
C HIS A 141 -24.11 -8.75 15.87
N GLU A 142 -24.67 -8.68 17.08
CA GLU A 142 -26.10 -8.91 17.36
C GLU A 142 -27.07 -8.02 16.56
N ASN A 143 -26.60 -6.82 16.18
CA ASN A 143 -27.36 -5.87 15.36
C ASN A 143 -27.28 -6.15 13.85
N GLY A 144 -26.67 -7.27 13.44
CA GLY A 144 -26.48 -7.65 12.04
C GLY A 144 -25.33 -6.94 11.32
N THR A 145 -24.57 -6.07 12.00
CA THR A 145 -23.40 -5.41 11.43
C THR A 145 -22.16 -6.30 11.49
N TRP A 146 -21.28 -6.13 10.50
CA TRP A 146 -20.01 -6.83 10.39
C TRP A 146 -18.86 -5.93 10.84
N TRP A 147 -17.91 -6.52 11.54
CA TRP A 147 -16.64 -5.88 11.93
C TRP A 147 -15.48 -6.87 11.87
N PHE A 148 -14.26 -6.38 12.00
CA PHE A 148 -13.07 -7.22 12.07
C PHE A 148 -13.10 -8.10 13.34
N ILE A 149 -12.74 -9.37 13.20
CA ILE A 149 -12.65 -10.29 14.34
C ILE A 149 -11.60 -9.81 15.34
N ASN A 150 -11.85 -10.05 16.64
CA ASN A 150 -10.94 -9.68 17.74
C ASN A 150 -10.57 -8.19 17.77
N GLN A 151 -11.29 -7.33 17.06
CA GLN A 151 -11.10 -5.88 17.10
C GLN A 151 -12.21 -5.23 17.90
N PRO A 152 -11.88 -4.31 18.81
CA PRO A 152 -12.87 -3.49 19.48
C PRO A 152 -13.64 -2.63 18.45
N LEU A 153 -14.93 -2.42 18.72
CA LEU A 153 -15.77 -1.55 17.89
C LEU A 153 -15.27 -0.10 17.98
N PRO A 154 -15.19 0.62 16.86
CA PRO A 154 -14.72 1.99 16.84
C PRO A 154 -15.79 2.90 17.45
N LEU A 155 -15.34 3.88 18.22
CA LEU A 155 -16.19 4.93 18.77
C LEU A 155 -15.86 6.25 18.09
N ARG A 156 -16.91 7.01 17.76
CA ARG A 156 -16.73 8.38 17.27
C ARG A 156 -16.35 9.28 18.44
N LYS A 157 -15.13 9.81 18.42
CA LYS A 157 -14.60 10.71 19.45
C LYS A 157 -13.79 11.83 18.79
N GLU A 158 -13.92 13.03 19.32
CA GLU A 158 -13.01 14.14 19.02
C GLU A 158 -11.93 14.19 20.10
N PHE A 159 -10.67 14.23 19.68
CA PHE A 159 -9.52 14.29 20.59
C PHE A 159 -8.78 15.62 20.42
N ASP A 160 -8.25 16.14 21.53
CA ASP A 160 -7.47 17.38 21.54
C ASP A 160 -6.19 17.26 20.68
N ASN A 161 -5.58 16.07 20.69
CA ASN A 161 -4.38 15.77 19.94
C ASN A 161 -4.27 14.27 19.63
N LEU A 162 -3.43 13.95 18.65
CA LEU A 162 -3.23 12.59 18.17
C LEU A 162 -2.61 11.66 19.21
N CYS A 163 -1.71 12.16 20.06
CA CYS A 163 -1.09 11.35 21.11
C CYS A 163 -2.15 10.85 22.11
N HIS A 164 -3.11 11.70 22.51
CA HIS A 164 -4.23 11.31 23.37
C HIS A 164 -5.14 10.28 22.69
N ALA A 165 -5.43 10.46 21.40
CA ALA A 165 -6.22 9.49 20.64
C ALA A 165 -5.57 8.10 20.64
N ILE A 166 -4.26 8.04 20.36
CA ILE A 166 -3.50 6.78 20.34
C ILE A 166 -3.41 6.16 21.74
N LEU A 167 -3.22 6.97 22.79
CA LEU A 167 -3.23 6.47 24.17
C LEU A 167 -4.58 5.83 24.53
N SER A 168 -5.69 6.47 24.17
CA SER A 168 -7.03 5.90 24.36
C SER A 168 -7.22 4.61 23.56
N ALA A 169 -6.64 4.52 22.36
CA ALA A 169 -6.71 3.31 21.54
C ALA A 169 -6.02 2.09 22.18
N PHE A 170 -5.01 2.28 23.03
CA PHE A 170 -4.33 1.18 23.71
C PHE A 170 -5.08 0.64 24.94
N GLU A 171 -6.12 1.31 25.43
CA GLU A 171 -6.94 0.83 26.55
C GLU A 171 -7.48 -0.60 26.32
N PRO A 172 -8.10 -0.92 25.17
CA PRO A 172 -8.53 -2.29 24.86
C PRO A 172 -7.37 -3.25 24.48
N PHE A 173 -6.19 -2.75 24.10
CA PHE A 173 -5.05 -3.55 23.65
C PHE A 173 -3.93 -3.63 24.69
N GLN A 174 -4.16 -4.39 25.78
CA GLN A 174 -3.23 -4.45 26.92
C GLN A 174 -1.84 -5.00 26.57
N GLU A 175 -1.74 -5.85 25.56
CA GLU A 175 -0.49 -6.44 25.06
C GLU A 175 0.20 -5.60 23.98
N GLY A 176 -0.33 -4.40 23.71
CA GLY A 176 0.06 -3.58 22.58
C GLY A 176 -0.72 -3.92 21.31
N ALA A 177 -0.57 -3.07 20.32
CA ALA A 177 -1.35 -3.06 19.10
C ALA A 177 -0.48 -2.66 17.91
N THR A 178 -0.86 -3.13 16.73
CA THR A 178 -0.29 -2.68 15.47
C THR A 178 -0.90 -1.36 15.01
N VAL A 179 -0.25 -0.72 14.03
CA VAL A 179 -0.78 0.50 13.41
C VAL A 179 -2.17 0.27 12.80
N GLU A 180 -2.43 -0.91 12.22
CA GLU A 180 -3.74 -1.22 11.63
C GLU A 180 -4.82 -1.35 12.69
N GLU A 181 -4.55 -2.02 13.80
CA GLU A 181 -5.51 -2.20 14.89
C GLU A 181 -5.88 -0.86 15.54
N ILE A 182 -4.88 -0.01 15.76
CA ILE A 182 -5.10 1.36 16.26
C ILE A 182 -5.92 2.16 15.24
N HIS A 183 -5.61 2.03 13.94
CA HIS A 183 -6.34 2.73 12.89
C HIS A 183 -7.79 2.26 12.79
N ARG A 184 -8.04 0.95 12.82
CA ARG A 184 -9.39 0.36 12.85
C ARG A 184 -10.17 0.86 14.05
N TYR A 185 -9.56 0.92 15.25
CA TYR A 185 -10.24 1.43 16.44
C TYR A 185 -10.56 2.93 16.36
N LEU A 186 -9.66 3.73 15.79
CA LEU A 186 -9.80 5.19 15.69
C LEU A 186 -10.42 5.68 14.38
N CYS A 187 -10.91 4.78 13.52
CA CYS A 187 -11.33 5.13 12.17
C CYS A 187 -12.48 6.17 12.11
N LEU A 188 -13.34 6.18 13.13
CA LEU A 188 -14.42 7.15 13.28
C LEU A 188 -14.06 8.39 14.10
N SER A 189 -12.82 8.47 14.59
CA SER A 189 -12.35 9.53 15.47
C SER A 189 -11.58 10.61 14.71
N SER A 190 -11.56 11.81 15.28
CA SER A 190 -10.94 12.98 14.67
C SER A 190 -10.13 13.81 15.67
N VAL A 191 -9.20 14.60 15.12
CA VAL A 191 -8.36 15.57 15.83
C VAL A 191 -8.43 16.90 15.09
N GLY A 192 -8.98 17.93 15.73
CA GLY A 192 -9.21 19.23 15.10
C GLY A 192 -10.15 19.13 13.89
N GLY A 193 -11.17 18.29 13.98
CA GLY A 193 -12.14 18.03 12.91
C GLY A 193 -11.61 17.23 11.71
N LYS A 194 -10.37 16.72 11.78
CA LYS A 194 -9.79 15.87 10.73
C LYS A 194 -9.72 14.42 11.17
N LEU A 195 -10.12 13.50 10.28
CA LEU A 195 -10.04 12.06 10.55
C LEU A 195 -8.60 11.62 10.82
N ILE A 196 -8.46 10.70 11.76
CA ILE A 196 -7.18 10.11 12.10
C ILE A 196 -6.81 9.09 11.04
N THR A 197 -5.71 9.34 10.33
CA THR A 197 -5.22 8.44 9.30
C THR A 197 -4.20 7.44 9.84
N ARG A 198 -4.10 6.29 9.19
CA ARG A 198 -3.00 5.32 9.39
C ARG A 198 -1.62 5.97 9.38
N ARG A 199 -1.38 6.89 8.42
CA ARG A 199 -0.10 7.60 8.28
C ARG A 199 0.20 8.50 9.48
N SER A 200 -0.80 9.20 10.00
CA SER A 200 -0.63 10.02 11.20
C SER A 200 -0.29 9.16 12.42
N ILE A 201 -0.96 8.02 12.60
CA ILE A 201 -0.69 7.09 13.70
C ILE A 201 0.76 6.58 13.65
N SER A 202 1.18 6.05 12.50
CA SER A 202 2.55 5.55 12.31
C SER A 202 3.60 6.63 12.62
N ARG A 203 3.39 7.88 12.15
CA ARG A 203 4.31 8.98 12.41
C ARG A 203 4.41 9.35 13.89
N GLU A 204 3.28 9.38 14.60
CA GLU A 204 3.26 9.74 16.01
C GLU A 204 3.95 8.67 16.87
N LEU A 205 3.64 7.40 16.63
CA LEU A 205 4.25 6.26 17.32
C LEU A 205 5.77 6.24 17.19
N SER A 206 6.30 6.51 15.99
CA SER A 206 7.75 6.53 15.76
C SER A 206 8.45 7.76 16.32
N ARG A 207 7.76 8.89 16.51
CA ARG A 207 8.35 10.14 17.02
C ARG A 207 8.34 10.22 18.55
N ARG A 208 7.27 9.73 19.18
CA ARG A 208 7.05 9.82 20.62
C ARG A 208 7.58 8.59 21.35
N THR A 209 8.88 8.31 21.18
CA THR A 209 9.57 7.20 21.88
C THR A 209 9.66 7.42 23.39
N ASP A 210 9.33 8.62 23.86
CA ASP A 210 9.12 8.96 25.27
C ASP A 210 7.81 8.41 25.85
N VAL A 211 6.85 8.06 24.99
CA VAL A 211 5.51 7.56 25.37
C VAL A 211 5.27 6.13 24.87
N PHE A 212 5.68 5.84 23.64
CA PHE A 212 5.41 4.58 22.97
C PHE A 212 6.68 3.74 22.85
N LEU A 213 6.52 2.43 23.07
CA LEU A 213 7.57 1.44 22.95
C LEU A 213 7.30 0.58 21.71
N HIS A 214 8.31 0.39 20.87
CA HIS A 214 8.26 -0.60 19.79
C HIS A 214 8.56 -1.98 20.37
N LEU A 215 7.57 -2.88 20.35
CA LEU A 215 7.65 -4.20 20.98
C LEU A 215 8.22 -5.25 20.02
N SER A 216 7.70 -5.27 18.79
CA SER A 216 8.08 -6.21 17.73
C SER A 216 7.66 -5.67 16.37
N ARG A 217 7.79 -6.46 15.29
CA ARG A 217 7.46 -6.02 13.91
C ARG A 217 6.09 -5.35 13.85
N ALA A 218 6.09 -4.03 13.70
CA ALA A 218 4.91 -3.17 13.61
C ALA A 218 3.97 -3.20 14.84
N LYS A 219 4.36 -3.78 15.98
CA LYS A 219 3.58 -3.81 17.22
C LYS A 219 4.17 -2.82 18.22
N TYR A 220 3.30 -1.98 18.78
CA TYR A 220 3.65 -0.91 19.72
C TYR A 220 2.92 -1.09 21.04
N GLY A 221 3.48 -0.55 22.12
CA GLY A 221 2.83 -0.48 23.43
C GLY A 221 3.11 0.85 24.13
N ILE A 222 2.50 1.06 25.29
CA ILE A 222 2.75 2.25 26.13
C ILE A 222 3.89 1.96 27.10
N LEU A 223 4.79 2.93 27.29
CA LEU A 223 5.86 2.82 28.29
C LEU A 223 5.26 2.62 29.71
N PRO A 224 5.72 1.62 30.49
CA PRO A 224 5.17 1.29 31.81
C PRO A 224 5.12 2.48 32.79
N SER A 225 6.11 3.38 32.74
CA SER A 225 6.21 4.56 33.60
C SER A 225 5.12 5.62 33.39
N ARG A 226 4.28 5.48 32.36
CA ARG A 226 3.17 6.40 32.05
C ARG A 226 1.78 5.75 32.04
N ARG A 227 1.64 4.51 32.54
CA ARG A 227 0.31 3.86 32.68
C ARG A 227 -0.63 4.55 33.67
N THR A 228 -0.17 5.53 34.43
CA THR A 228 -1.03 6.34 35.31
C THR A 228 -1.82 7.35 34.49
N PHE A 229 -2.99 6.94 34.01
CA PHE A 229 -4.02 7.91 33.65
C PHE A 229 -4.46 8.62 34.94
N PRO A 230 -4.59 9.96 34.97
CA PRO A 230 -5.27 10.62 36.06
C PRO A 230 -6.75 10.21 35.98
N SER A 231 -7.17 9.27 36.81
CA SER A 231 -8.60 9.08 37.04
C SER A 231 -9.13 10.39 37.61
N HIS A 232 -10.25 10.86 37.07
CA HIS A 232 -11.03 11.91 37.73
C HIS A 232 -11.51 11.36 39.07
N ASN A 233 -10.74 11.64 40.13
CA ASN A 233 -11.20 11.65 41.50
C ASN A 233 -11.03 13.08 42.01
N PRO A 234 -12.12 13.82 42.31
CA PRO A 234 -11.98 15.06 43.02
C PRO A 234 -11.66 14.73 44.48
N GLN A 235 -10.77 15.50 45.08
CA GLN A 235 -10.31 15.43 46.47
C GLN A 235 -9.17 14.44 46.74
N THR A 236 -7.93 14.94 46.66
CA THR A 236 -7.12 15.26 47.86
C THR A 236 -5.81 15.90 47.40
N PHE A 237 -5.53 17.10 47.91
CA PHE A 237 -4.21 17.72 47.76
C PHE A 237 -3.20 17.01 48.67
N PRO A 238 -2.01 16.62 48.19
CA PRO A 238 -0.83 16.59 49.02
C PRO A 238 0.06 17.79 48.70
N GLN A 239 0.58 18.36 49.78
CA GLN A 239 1.33 19.61 49.82
C GLN A 239 2.58 19.61 48.93
N PHE A 240 2.81 20.77 48.32
CA PHE A 240 4.05 21.15 47.65
C PHE A 240 5.26 20.96 48.58
N ASN A 241 6.15 20.04 48.23
CA ASN A 241 7.54 20.11 48.68
C ASN A 241 8.31 20.89 47.62
N SER A 242 8.61 22.15 47.95
CA SER A 242 9.37 23.08 47.11
C SER A 242 10.82 22.61 46.96
N TYR A 243 11.13 21.94 45.86
CA TYR A 243 12.52 21.75 45.42
C TYR A 243 12.90 22.95 44.54
N VAL A 244 13.72 23.84 45.07
CA VAL A 244 14.35 24.94 44.33
C VAL A 244 15.64 24.40 43.74
N PRO A 245 15.77 24.20 42.42
CA PRO A 245 17.05 23.83 41.82
C PRO A 245 18.04 25.00 41.94
N PRO A 246 19.34 24.72 42.17
CA PRO A 246 20.35 25.77 42.22
C PRO A 246 20.49 26.45 40.85
N PRO A 247 20.76 27.77 40.81
CA PRO A 247 20.88 28.51 39.56
C PRO A 247 22.08 28.01 38.73
N PRO A 248 21.95 28.01 37.39
CA PRO A 248 23.05 27.63 36.51
C PRO A 248 24.22 28.62 36.61
N PRO A 249 25.47 28.17 36.39
CA PRO A 249 26.63 29.03 36.38
C PRO A 249 26.54 30.07 35.25
N PRO A 250 27.08 31.29 35.45
CA PRO A 250 27.03 32.34 34.45
C PRO A 250 27.80 31.95 33.18
N PRO A 251 27.34 32.40 31.99
CA PRO A 251 28.03 32.12 30.73
C PRO A 251 29.43 32.76 30.71
N PRO A 252 30.42 32.11 30.06
CA PRO A 252 31.73 32.69 29.88
C PRO A 252 31.63 34.00 29.07
N GLN A 253 32.28 35.05 29.59
CA GLN A 253 32.35 36.35 28.91
C GLN A 253 32.98 36.17 27.53
N ARG A 254 32.19 36.39 26.48
CA ARG A 254 32.72 36.54 25.12
C ARG A 254 33.53 37.83 25.07
N ASN A 255 34.84 37.69 24.95
CA ASN A 255 35.70 38.77 24.49
C ASN A 255 35.22 39.23 23.12
N PHE A 256 34.73 40.46 23.06
CA PHE A 256 34.41 41.15 21.82
C PHE A 256 35.68 41.33 21.00
N ILE A 257 35.76 40.64 19.87
CA ILE A 257 36.72 40.97 18.81
C ILE A 257 36.03 42.05 17.95
N PRO A 258 36.60 43.26 17.81
CA PRO A 258 36.03 44.29 16.97
C PRO A 258 36.18 43.93 15.49
N MET A 259 35.06 43.95 14.76
CA MET A 259 35.03 43.76 13.32
C MET A 259 35.37 45.09 12.60
N PRO A 260 36.20 45.09 11.56
CA PRO A 260 36.53 46.30 10.82
C PRO A 260 35.38 46.74 9.90
N GLN A 261 35.13 48.05 9.90
CA GLN A 261 34.15 48.75 9.07
C GLN A 261 34.54 48.68 7.58
N ILE A 262 33.57 48.38 6.72
CA ILE A 262 33.66 48.63 5.27
C ILE A 262 32.56 49.63 4.91
N LEU A 263 33.00 50.81 4.45
CA LEU A 263 32.23 51.80 3.68
C LEU A 263 31.58 51.07 2.48
N GLY A 264 30.28 51.19 2.16
CA GLY A 264 29.53 52.42 1.99
C GLY A 264 29.50 52.78 0.50
N ILE A 265 28.51 52.29 -0.25
CA ILE A 265 28.08 52.88 -1.53
C ILE A 265 26.55 52.89 -1.59
N ASN A 266 26.04 54.09 -1.80
CA ASN A 266 24.64 54.50 -1.94
C ASN A 266 24.12 54.32 -3.37
N GLY A 267 22.79 54.32 -3.49
CA GLY A 267 22.03 54.64 -4.70
C GLY A 267 21.26 53.42 -5.18
N GLY A 268 19.93 53.38 -5.22
CA GLY A 268 18.98 54.47 -5.37
C GLY A 268 18.08 54.13 -6.56
N GLN A 269 16.82 54.52 -6.45
CA GLN A 269 15.79 54.56 -7.48
C GLN A 269 14.87 53.34 -7.66
N GLN A 270 13.66 53.57 -7.15
CA GLN A 270 12.40 52.96 -7.51
C GLN A 270 12.08 53.30 -8.97
N ASP A 271 11.48 52.36 -9.69
CA ASP A 271 10.41 52.68 -10.65
C ASP A 271 9.45 51.49 -10.76
N ILE A 272 8.17 51.84 -10.70
CA ILE A 272 6.98 51.00 -10.80
C ILE A 272 6.43 51.14 -12.25
N PHE A 273 5.60 50.18 -12.66
CA PHE A 273 4.70 50.11 -13.84
C PHE A 273 5.15 49.14 -14.96
N PRO A 274 4.23 48.60 -15.78
CA PRO A 274 3.34 47.48 -15.43
C PRO A 274 3.52 46.30 -16.39
N ILE A 275 3.02 45.13 -15.99
CA ILE A 275 2.99 43.91 -16.81
C ILE A 275 1.92 44.07 -17.90
N GLU A 276 2.34 44.21 -19.15
CA GLU A 276 1.50 43.99 -20.33
C GLU A 276 1.34 42.48 -20.57
N ILE A 277 0.08 42.07 -20.75
CA ILE A 277 -0.33 40.72 -21.16
C ILE A 277 -0.33 40.67 -22.69
N PRO A 278 0.41 39.75 -23.34
CA PRO A 278 0.17 39.44 -24.74
C PRO A 278 -0.97 38.42 -24.84
N LYS A 279 -2.06 38.82 -25.49
CA LYS A 279 -2.93 37.91 -26.23
C LYS A 279 -2.22 37.57 -27.54
N ILE A 280 -2.09 36.29 -27.87
CA ILE A 280 -1.82 35.84 -29.22
C ILE A 280 -2.83 34.76 -29.53
N ASP A 281 -3.51 35.00 -30.65
CA ASP A 281 -4.61 34.25 -31.23
C ASP A 281 -4.15 32.94 -31.91
N ASP A 282 -5.19 32.16 -32.22
CA ASP A 282 -5.25 30.91 -32.97
C ASP A 282 -4.59 30.91 -34.37
N ASP A 283 -4.49 29.67 -34.88
CA ASP A 283 -4.34 29.24 -36.27
C ASP A 283 -2.92 29.13 -36.88
N ASN A 284 -2.47 27.88 -37.07
CA ASN A 284 -2.28 27.35 -38.43
C ASN A 284 -1.96 25.84 -38.46
N ASP A 285 -2.64 25.19 -39.40
CA ASP A 285 -2.47 23.83 -39.90
C ASP A 285 -1.21 23.65 -40.78
N ASP A 286 -0.95 22.37 -41.04
CA ASP A 286 -0.24 21.75 -42.17
C ASP A 286 1.25 21.37 -42.08
N GLN A 287 1.44 20.03 -42.07
CA GLN A 287 2.27 19.20 -42.95
C GLN A 287 3.70 19.68 -43.30
N ASN A 288 4.70 18.84 -43.05
CA ASN A 288 5.29 17.90 -44.04
C ASN A 288 6.64 17.34 -43.51
N GLY A 289 7.08 16.23 -44.10
CA GLY A 289 8.13 15.33 -43.62
C GLY A 289 9.58 15.81 -43.72
N GLY A 290 10.48 14.98 -43.17
CA GLY A 290 11.91 15.04 -43.46
C GLY A 290 12.82 14.58 -42.33
N ASP A 291 13.10 13.27 -42.26
CA ASP A 291 14.39 12.74 -41.79
C ASP A 291 15.48 13.09 -42.84
N PRO A 292 16.81 13.13 -42.53
CA PRO A 292 17.50 12.07 -41.78
C PRO A 292 18.72 12.45 -40.91
N GLU A 293 19.12 11.46 -40.09
CA GLU A 293 20.49 11.08 -39.68
C GLU A 293 21.49 12.15 -39.22
N GLN A 294 21.88 12.12 -37.94
CA GLN A 294 23.30 12.16 -37.51
C GLN A 294 23.56 11.31 -36.24
N LYS A 295 24.46 10.32 -36.39
CA LYS A 295 25.61 9.90 -35.53
C LYS A 295 25.79 10.70 -34.21
N SER A 296 26.27 10.16 -33.08
CA SER A 296 27.08 8.96 -32.76
C SER A 296 27.26 8.85 -31.23
N MET A 297 27.74 7.68 -30.80
CA MET A 297 28.70 7.48 -29.70
C MET A 297 28.22 7.82 -28.27
N PHE A 298 27.93 6.77 -27.49
CA PHE A 298 28.68 6.46 -26.27
C PHE A 298 28.45 4.98 -25.93
N ASP A 299 29.49 4.18 -26.16
CA ASP A 299 29.70 2.87 -25.53
C ASP A 299 30.20 3.11 -24.10
N ASP A 300 29.63 2.40 -23.12
CA ASP A 300 30.43 1.62 -22.16
C ASP A 300 29.54 0.71 -21.29
N PRO A 301 29.86 -0.59 -21.14
CA PRO A 301 29.09 -1.54 -20.37
C PRO A 301 29.63 -1.70 -18.94
N ILE A 302 28.76 -1.55 -17.93
CA ILE A 302 29.08 -1.95 -16.56
C ILE A 302 28.97 -3.47 -16.45
N ARG A 303 30.13 -4.13 -16.39
CA ARG A 303 30.34 -5.48 -15.87
C ARG A 303 30.19 -5.47 -14.34
N PHE A 304 29.35 -6.36 -13.81
CA PHE A 304 29.58 -6.95 -12.48
C PHE A 304 29.51 -8.47 -12.60
N HIS A 305 30.62 -9.10 -12.19
CA HIS A 305 30.81 -10.54 -12.03
C HIS A 305 30.55 -10.95 -10.57
N HIS A 306 30.31 -12.25 -10.38
CA HIS A 306 30.19 -13.06 -9.15
C HIS A 306 28.83 -12.98 -8.44
N GLU A 307 27.95 -13.98 -8.53
CA GLU A 307 28.06 -15.39 -8.07
C GLU A 307 28.41 -15.49 -6.59
N ASP A 308 27.37 -15.46 -5.74
CA ASP A 308 27.39 -16.12 -4.44
C ASP A 308 26.34 -17.23 -4.46
N GLU A 309 26.88 -18.43 -4.31
CA GLU A 309 26.25 -19.74 -4.28
C GLU A 309 25.48 -19.88 -2.94
N PHE A 310 24.16 -20.09 -3.02
CA PHE A 310 23.31 -20.30 -1.84
C PHE A 310 23.15 -21.81 -1.62
N ASP A 311 23.78 -22.32 -0.57
CA ASP A 311 23.71 -23.72 -0.13
C ASP A 311 22.53 -23.91 0.84
N PRO A 312 21.46 -24.64 0.46
CA PRO A 312 20.26 -24.78 1.29
C PRO A 312 20.36 -25.86 2.38
N ASP A 313 21.50 -26.56 2.53
CA ASP A 313 21.60 -27.72 3.44
C ASP A 313 22.34 -27.45 4.77
N SER A 314 22.65 -26.19 5.08
CA SER A 314 23.24 -25.84 6.39
C SER A 314 22.27 -25.04 7.26
N PHE A 315 21.31 -25.69 7.91
CA PHE A 315 20.96 -25.37 9.31
C PHE A 315 20.13 -26.48 9.96
N PHE A 316 20.76 -27.12 10.95
CA PHE A 316 20.27 -28.08 11.96
C PHE A 316 18.78 -27.96 12.31
N GLY A 317 18.05 -29.05 12.54
CA GLY A 317 18.44 -30.20 13.35
C GLY A 317 17.85 -30.05 14.75
N ALA A 318 16.62 -30.52 14.94
CA ALA A 318 16.02 -30.70 16.26
C ALA A 318 15.19 -32.00 16.23
N GLU A 319 15.76 -33.03 16.84
CA GLU A 319 15.12 -34.31 17.14
C GLU A 319 13.92 -34.08 18.07
N PHE A 320 12.74 -34.57 17.66
CA PHE A 320 11.62 -34.78 18.58
C PHE A 320 11.56 -36.27 18.89
N ASN A 321 11.98 -36.65 20.09
CA ASN A 321 11.69 -37.95 20.68
C ASN A 321 10.21 -37.99 21.09
N PHE A 322 9.47 -38.93 20.52
CA PHE A 322 8.22 -39.42 21.09
C PHE A 322 8.52 -40.70 21.86
N GLU A 323 8.33 -40.67 23.17
CA GLU A 323 8.10 -41.89 23.96
C GLU A 323 6.60 -42.25 23.91
N ILE A 324 6.37 -43.56 23.89
CA ILE A 324 5.13 -44.30 23.59
C ILE A 324 4.11 -44.23 24.72
#